data_AF-A0A2U3R351-F1
#
_entry.id   AF-A0A2U3R351-F1
#
_cell.length_a   1.000
_cell.length_b   1.000
_cell.length_c   1.000
_cell.angle_alpha   90.00
_cell.angle_beta   90.00
_cell.angle_gamma   90.00
#
_symmetry.space_group_name_H-M   'P 1'
#
loop_
_entity.id
_entity.type
_entity.pdbx_description
1 polymer ?
#
loop_
_entity_poly.entity_id
_entity_poly.type
_entity_poly.pdbx_seq_one_letter_code
_entity_poly.pdbx_strand_id
1 'polypeptide(L)'
;MQEWVNFFHDMQQEAADLAGVVAALQSGDRVVNIHFNVIMFDKTKKAKQSASAFFSMLRRSGWYFVPCKYDHVAVLLAALPMQLVEQGPKGILGQKTSGVGVALSSLGRGIKTVSVESKVLLPIIGEWKGDLSSPGMLLAGRRGQIMYWSPFGGALLPALNKHGVAPNENFNLCIAGVPGSGKSVFMQELMLSVLGVGGKVFVLDYGRSFKRTCLILGGSYIEFDMKNPVSINPFSEVPEDDSAKSIEARSDFLSNFPSILATMAAPQYGTSDLQQPMLQRVLTLILLILISSSICTKFSFIYSICFTKFSFSTYFIISRLRSWLQGF
;
A
#
# COMPACT_ATOMS: atom_id res chain seq x y z
N MET A 1 39.86 -36.90 5.16
CA MET A 1 39.25 -35.78 5.90
C MET A 1 37.75 -35.63 5.61
N GLN A 2 37.28 -35.87 4.38
CA GLN A 2 35.84 -35.81 4.03
C GLN A 2 34.95 -36.88 4.70
N GLU A 3 35.46 -38.08 5.03
CA GLU A 3 34.65 -39.13 5.69
C GLU A 3 34.33 -38.85 7.16
N TRP A 4 35.19 -38.10 7.86
CA TRP A 4 35.00 -37.73 9.28
C TRP A 4 33.99 -36.60 9.47
N VAL A 5 33.74 -35.84 8.41
CA VAL A 5 32.88 -34.66 8.41
C VAL A 5 31.39 -35.04 8.46
N ASN A 6 31.02 -36.24 8.00
CA ASN A 6 29.64 -36.74 8.07
C ASN A 6 29.22 -37.24 9.46
N PHE A 7 30.18 -37.56 10.34
CA PHE A 7 29.90 -38.08 11.68
C PHE A 7 29.61 -37.00 12.72
N PHE A 8 30.08 -35.77 12.49
CA PHE A 8 29.92 -34.65 13.40
C PHE A 8 29.26 -33.47 12.66
N HIS A 9 27.92 -33.49 12.59
CA HIS A 9 27.15 -32.41 11.97
C HIS A 9 27.47 -31.03 12.57
N ASP A 10 27.81 -30.97 13.86
CA ASP A 10 28.19 -29.73 14.55
C ASP A 10 29.47 -29.10 13.95
N MET A 11 30.45 -29.91 13.55
CA MET A 11 31.70 -29.38 12.95
C MET A 11 31.47 -28.78 11.56
N GLN A 12 30.49 -29.28 10.81
CA GLN A 12 30.14 -28.70 9.50
C GLN A 12 29.54 -27.31 9.67
N GLN A 13 28.66 -27.14 10.67
CA GLN A 13 28.06 -25.85 10.99
C GLN A 13 29.12 -24.86 11.48
N GLU A 14 30.00 -25.26 12.40
CA GLU A 14 31.10 -24.42 12.88
C GLU A 14 32.03 -23.97 11.76
N ALA A 15 32.35 -24.87 10.81
CA ALA A 15 33.18 -24.52 9.67
C ALA A 15 32.50 -23.51 8.73
N ALA A 16 31.19 -23.68 8.48
CA ALA A 16 30.41 -22.74 7.68
C ALA A 16 30.31 -21.37 8.35
N ASP A 17 30.07 -21.33 9.66
CA ASP A 17 30.02 -20.11 10.45
C ASP A 17 31.38 -19.38 10.43
N LEU A 18 32.49 -20.12 10.61
CA LEU A 18 33.83 -19.55 10.55
C LEU A 18 34.14 -18.98 9.15
N ALA A 19 33.72 -19.66 8.09
CA ALA A 19 33.87 -19.15 6.73
C ALA A 19 33.08 -17.83 6.53
N GLY A 20 31.88 -17.73 7.09
CA GLY A 20 31.08 -16.50 7.12
C GLY A 20 31.78 -15.35 7.86
N VAL A 21 32.36 -15.63 9.03
CA VAL A 21 33.14 -14.68 9.81
C VAL A 21 34.36 -14.17 9.03
N VAL A 22 35.09 -15.07 8.38
CA VAL A 22 36.26 -14.70 7.56
C VAL A 22 35.84 -13.82 6.38
N ALA A 23 34.75 -14.16 5.70
CA ALA A 23 34.22 -13.36 4.59
C ALA A 23 33.83 -11.94 5.05
N ALA A 24 33.16 -11.81 6.20
CA ALA A 24 32.79 -10.51 6.77
C ALA A 24 34.03 -9.68 7.15
N LEU A 25 35.06 -10.30 7.73
CA LEU A 25 36.32 -9.63 8.02
C LEU A 25 37.03 -9.16 6.74
N GLN A 26 36.98 -9.95 5.67
CA GLN A 26 37.52 -9.56 4.36
C GLN A 26 36.74 -8.41 3.70
N SER A 27 35.42 -8.30 3.94
CA SER A 27 34.61 -7.17 3.50
C SER A 27 34.84 -5.88 4.30
N GLY A 28 35.74 -5.89 5.29
CA GLY A 28 36.14 -4.73 6.08
C GLY A 28 35.40 -4.56 7.40
N ASP A 29 34.61 -5.56 7.83
CA ASP A 29 34.04 -5.56 9.17
C ASP A 29 35.10 -5.73 10.25
N ARG A 30 34.79 -5.25 11.46
CA ARG A 30 35.72 -5.25 12.59
C ARG A 30 35.26 -6.23 13.65
N VAL A 31 36.22 -6.83 14.33
CA VAL A 31 35.95 -7.58 15.57
C VAL A 31 35.63 -6.58 16.66
N VAL A 32 34.45 -6.73 17.27
CA VAL A 32 33.97 -5.90 18.37
C VAL A 32 33.65 -6.76 19.58
N ASN A 33 33.92 -6.22 20.77
CA ASN A 33 33.55 -6.84 22.02
C ASN A 33 32.19 -6.29 22.47
N ILE A 34 31.19 -7.17 22.61
CA ILE A 34 29.84 -6.82 23.00
C ILE A 34 29.59 -7.28 24.44
N HIS A 35 28.84 -6.46 25.17
CA HIS A 35 28.22 -6.82 26.43
C HIS A 35 26.70 -6.68 26.29
N PHE A 36 25.96 -7.78 26.50
CA PHE A 36 24.50 -7.76 26.50
C PHE A 36 24.01 -7.96 27.94
N ASN A 37 23.56 -6.88 28.55
CA ASN A 37 23.12 -6.85 29.95
C ASN A 37 21.63 -6.60 30.03
N VAL A 38 20.93 -7.35 30.89
CA VAL A 38 19.50 -7.17 31.15
C VAL A 38 19.32 -6.78 32.61
N ILE A 39 18.73 -5.60 32.83
CA ILE A 39 18.38 -5.11 34.16
C ILE A 39 16.86 -5.26 34.31
N MET A 40 16.43 -6.05 35.31
CA MET A 40 15.02 -6.27 35.60
C MET A 40 14.62 -5.57 36.89
N PHE A 41 13.49 -4.87 36.86
CA PHE A 41 12.89 -4.23 38.03
C PHE A 41 11.64 -4.99 38.46
N ASP A 42 11.64 -5.52 39.69
CA ASP A 42 10.51 -6.21 40.29
C ASP A 42 10.51 -6.03 41.82
N LYS A 43 9.40 -6.39 42.48
CA LYS A 43 9.30 -6.42 43.94
C LYS A 43 10.34 -7.38 44.52
N THR A 44 11.00 -6.99 45.61
CA THR A 44 12.11 -7.74 46.25
C THR A 44 11.80 -9.21 46.51
N LYS A 45 10.56 -9.54 46.92
CA LYS A 45 10.12 -10.92 47.17
C LYS A 45 9.97 -11.77 45.90
N LYS A 46 9.73 -11.16 44.75
CA LYS A 46 9.49 -11.83 43.45
C LYS A 46 10.67 -11.80 42.50
N ALA A 47 11.63 -10.90 42.70
CA ALA A 47 12.77 -10.68 41.80
C ALA A 47 13.53 -11.97 41.42
N LYS A 48 13.79 -12.87 42.38
CA LYS A 48 14.46 -14.16 42.09
C LYS A 48 13.63 -15.08 41.20
N GLN A 49 12.31 -15.13 41.44
CA GLN A 49 11.38 -15.95 40.66
C GLN A 49 11.26 -15.42 39.23
N SER A 50 11.08 -14.10 39.08
CA SER A 50 10.98 -13.43 37.77
C SER A 50 12.27 -13.58 36.97
N ALA A 51 13.44 -13.45 37.63
CA ALA A 51 14.72 -13.71 36.99
C ALA A 51 14.84 -15.16 36.51
N SER A 52 14.52 -16.14 37.36
CA SER A 52 14.54 -17.56 36.97
C SER A 52 13.60 -17.87 35.81
N ALA A 53 12.42 -17.26 35.75
CA ALA A 53 11.49 -17.42 34.64
C ALA A 53 12.06 -16.86 33.33
N PHE A 54 12.69 -15.68 33.40
CA PHE A 54 13.36 -15.05 32.27
C PHE A 54 14.53 -15.90 31.74
N PHE A 55 15.39 -16.41 32.61
CA PHE A 55 16.49 -17.31 32.23
C PHE A 55 15.96 -18.56 31.52
N SER A 56 14.92 -19.20 32.07
CA SER A 56 14.32 -20.41 31.47
C SER A 56 13.75 -20.16 30.08
N MET A 57 13.19 -18.97 29.83
CA MET A 57 12.68 -18.59 28.52
C MET A 57 13.81 -18.43 27.50
N LEU A 58 14.85 -17.67 27.84
CA LEU A 58 15.95 -17.37 26.92
C LEU A 58 16.92 -18.53 26.70
N ARG A 59 17.01 -19.46 27.66
CA ARG A 59 17.76 -20.70 27.47
C ARG A 59 17.17 -21.56 26.34
N ARG A 60 15.84 -21.49 26.11
CA ARG A 60 15.20 -22.17 24.98
C ARG A 60 15.59 -21.58 23.63
N SER A 61 15.92 -20.28 23.59
CA SER A 61 16.44 -19.62 22.38
C SER A 61 17.97 -19.69 22.26
N GLY A 62 18.63 -20.54 23.06
CA GLY A 62 20.09 -20.72 23.02
C GLY A 62 20.90 -19.67 23.77
N TRP A 63 20.25 -18.75 24.50
CA TRP A 63 20.94 -17.69 25.22
C TRP A 63 21.26 -18.10 26.67
N TYR A 64 22.52 -17.92 27.05
CA TYR A 64 23.02 -18.21 28.39
C TYR A 64 23.43 -16.91 29.09
N PHE A 65 22.72 -16.57 30.14
CA PHE A 65 23.01 -15.39 30.94
C PHE A 65 23.63 -15.79 32.28
N VAL A 66 24.63 -15.04 32.72
CA VAL A 66 25.29 -15.24 34.00
C VAL A 66 24.72 -14.22 35.01
N PRO A 67 24.20 -14.64 36.17
CA PRO A 67 23.72 -13.71 37.18
C PRO A 67 24.87 -12.79 37.64
N CYS A 68 24.61 -11.49 37.64
CA CYS A 68 25.52 -10.51 38.23
C CYS A 68 25.43 -10.63 39.77
N LYS A 69 26.56 -10.84 40.43
CA LYS A 69 26.68 -10.90 41.89
C LYS A 69 27.86 -10.01 42.28
N TYR A 70 27.58 -8.90 42.95
CA TYR A 70 28.58 -7.92 43.42
C TYR A 70 29.36 -7.16 42.32
N ASP A 71 29.03 -7.36 41.05
CA ASP A 71 29.58 -6.69 39.87
C ASP A 71 28.61 -5.66 39.24
N HIS A 72 27.47 -5.40 39.91
CA HIS A 72 26.38 -4.56 39.39
C HIS A 72 26.83 -3.16 38.97
N VAL A 73 27.69 -2.52 39.76
CA VAL A 73 28.16 -1.15 39.48
C VAL A 73 29.05 -1.13 38.24
N ALA A 74 29.95 -2.10 38.09
CA ALA A 74 30.83 -2.19 36.92
C ALA A 74 30.03 -2.46 35.64
N VAL A 75 29.02 -3.34 35.71
CA VAL A 75 28.10 -3.65 34.61
C VAL A 75 27.25 -2.44 34.23
N LEU A 76 26.77 -1.68 35.23
CA LEU A 76 26.02 -0.45 35.00
C LEU A 76 26.87 0.64 34.36
N LEU A 77 28.09 0.86 34.85
CA LEU A 77 29.03 1.82 34.28
C LEU A 77 29.38 1.46 32.84
N ALA A 78 29.58 0.17 32.54
CA ALA A 78 29.82 -0.29 31.17
C ALA A 78 28.64 -0.06 30.21
N ALA A 79 27.42 0.05 30.74
CA ALA A 79 26.23 0.35 29.95
C ALA A 79 26.05 1.84 29.63
N LEU A 80 26.78 2.73 30.33
CA LEU A 80 26.75 4.15 30.04
C LEU A 80 27.50 4.47 28.74
N PRO A 81 27.05 5.49 27.97
CA PRO A 81 27.69 5.86 26.73
C PRO A 81 29.17 6.20 26.95
N MET A 82 30.03 5.75 26.03
CA MET A 82 31.48 6.01 26.00
C MET A 82 32.33 5.38 27.12
N GLN A 83 31.80 4.41 27.90
CA GLN A 83 32.54 3.74 28.98
C GLN A 83 33.22 2.41 28.59
N LEU A 84 32.86 1.85 27.42
CA LEU A 84 33.31 0.52 26.98
C LEU A 84 34.81 0.44 26.67
N VAL A 85 35.35 1.46 25.99
CA VAL A 85 36.75 1.49 25.57
C VAL A 85 37.27 2.91 25.70
N GLU A 86 38.38 3.05 26.41
CA GLU A 86 39.22 4.23 26.46
C GLU A 86 40.52 3.89 25.71
N GLN A 87 40.91 4.72 24.74
CA GLN A 87 42.24 4.57 24.14
C GLN A 87 43.26 5.07 25.15
N GLY A 88 43.99 4.15 25.77
CA GLY A 88 45.12 4.50 26.61
C GLY A 88 46.25 5.14 25.79
N PRO A 89 47.15 5.90 26.44
CA PRO A 89 48.29 6.53 25.77
C PRO A 89 49.14 5.48 25.03
N LYS A 90 49.63 5.85 23.84
CA LYS A 90 50.53 5.01 23.03
C LYS A 90 51.79 4.68 23.83
N GLY A 91 51.93 3.43 24.26
CA GLY A 91 53.17 2.92 24.83
C GLY A 91 54.17 2.53 23.74
N ILE A 92 55.42 2.27 24.15
CA ILE A 92 56.53 1.85 23.27
C ILE A 92 56.22 0.53 22.52
N LEU A 93 55.34 -0.32 23.06
CA LEU A 93 54.90 -1.58 22.46
C LEU A 93 53.50 -1.52 21.77
N GLY A 94 52.96 -0.32 21.56
CA GLY A 94 51.67 -0.12 20.87
C GLY A 94 50.57 0.49 21.74
N GLN A 95 49.42 0.75 21.12
CA GLN A 95 48.24 1.31 21.80
C GLN A 95 47.62 0.27 22.73
N LYS A 96 47.57 0.55 24.04
CA LYS A 96 46.77 -0.24 24.99
C LYS A 96 45.35 0.30 25.02
N THR A 97 44.40 -0.53 24.65
CA THR A 97 42.98 -0.28 24.91
C THR A 97 42.69 -0.61 26.37
N SER A 98 42.32 0.38 27.16
CA SER A 98 41.89 0.24 28.56
C SER A 98 40.41 0.60 28.67
N GLY A 99 39.73 0.21 29.74
CA GLY A 99 38.32 0.57 29.93
C GLY A 99 37.53 -0.51 30.63
N VAL A 100 36.35 -0.14 31.12
CA VAL A 100 35.48 -1.02 31.90
C VAL A 100 35.02 -2.20 31.04
N GLY A 101 34.74 -1.99 29.75
CA GLY A 101 34.37 -3.06 28.82
C GLY A 101 35.48 -4.08 28.60
N VAL A 102 36.73 -3.62 28.43
CA VAL A 102 37.89 -4.51 28.26
C VAL A 102 38.14 -5.34 29.53
N ALA A 103 38.03 -4.71 30.70
CA ALA A 103 38.14 -5.40 31.99
C ALA A 103 37.02 -6.44 32.17
N LEU A 104 35.76 -6.11 31.87
CA LEU A 104 34.65 -7.05 31.93
C LEU A 104 34.82 -8.21 30.93
N SER A 105 35.37 -7.95 29.74
CA SER A 105 35.70 -9.01 28.78
C SER A 105 36.74 -9.98 29.32
N SER A 106 37.77 -9.47 29.99
CA SER A 106 38.79 -10.31 30.65
C SER A 106 38.24 -11.16 31.79
N LEU A 107 37.15 -10.73 32.43
CA LEU A 107 36.40 -11.46 33.44
C LEU A 107 35.39 -12.46 32.84
N GLY A 108 35.37 -12.63 31.52
CA GLY A 108 34.44 -13.52 30.82
C GLY A 108 33.01 -12.98 30.71
N ARG A 109 32.80 -11.66 30.91
CA ARG A 109 31.49 -10.99 30.81
C ARG A 109 31.25 -10.30 29.47
N GLY A 110 32.13 -10.51 28.49
CA GLY A 110 32.02 -9.98 27.13
C GLY A 110 32.29 -11.06 26.09
N ILE A 111 31.66 -10.95 24.93
CA ILE A 111 31.85 -11.86 23.80
C ILE A 111 32.40 -11.05 22.63
N LYS A 112 33.41 -11.61 21.95
CA LYS A 112 33.95 -11.04 20.72
C LYS A 112 33.14 -11.57 19.54
N THR A 113 32.64 -10.68 18.72
CA THR A 113 31.82 -10.99 17.53
C THR A 113 32.22 -10.06 16.38
N VAL A 114 31.71 -10.33 15.18
CA VAL A 114 31.89 -9.43 14.04
C VAL A 114 30.83 -8.33 14.08
N SER A 115 31.20 -7.12 13.64
CA SER A 115 30.30 -5.95 13.65
C SER A 115 28.95 -6.14 12.97
N VAL A 116 28.82 -7.03 11.99
CA VAL A 116 27.53 -7.36 11.33
C VAL A 116 26.61 -8.11 12.27
N GLU A 117 27.11 -9.14 12.93
CA GLU A 117 26.35 -9.95 13.90
C GLU A 117 25.91 -9.09 15.08
N SER A 118 26.79 -8.21 15.54
CA SER A 118 26.52 -7.30 16.66
C SER A 118 25.27 -6.45 16.47
N LYS A 119 24.98 -6.05 15.21
CA LYS A 119 23.80 -5.24 14.88
C LYS A 119 22.50 -6.00 15.15
N VAL A 120 22.51 -7.32 14.91
CA VAL A 120 21.34 -8.19 15.08
C VAL A 120 21.02 -8.42 16.56
N LEU A 121 22.04 -8.37 17.43
CA LEU A 121 21.90 -8.58 18.87
C LEU A 121 21.40 -7.32 19.63
N LEU A 122 21.25 -6.19 18.96
CA LEU A 122 20.73 -4.97 19.59
C LEU A 122 19.26 -5.16 19.98
N PRO A 123 18.83 -4.76 21.19
CA PRO A 123 17.44 -4.87 21.63
C PRO A 123 16.55 -3.77 21.01
N ILE A 124 16.75 -3.45 19.73
CA ILE A 124 15.99 -2.45 19.00
C ILE A 124 14.87 -3.16 18.27
N ILE A 125 13.70 -3.20 18.90
CA ILE A 125 12.47 -3.67 18.26
C ILE A 125 11.81 -2.46 17.62
N GLY A 126 11.71 -2.46 16.29
CA GLY A 126 11.00 -1.47 15.49
C GLY A 126 9.78 -2.07 14.80
N GLU A 127 8.73 -1.29 14.66
CA GLU A 127 7.60 -1.58 13.77
C GLU A 127 8.00 -1.27 12.32
N TRP A 128 7.28 -1.83 11.34
CA TRP A 128 7.51 -1.49 9.94
C TRP A 128 7.19 -0.01 9.71
N LYS A 129 8.14 0.73 9.13
CA LYS A 129 7.97 2.17 8.85
C LYS A 129 7.16 2.45 7.59
N GLY A 130 6.71 1.41 6.90
CA GLY A 130 6.07 1.54 5.62
C GLY A 130 7.04 1.66 4.46
N ASP A 131 6.53 2.06 3.31
CA ASP A 131 7.33 2.40 2.14
C ASP A 131 7.76 3.86 2.21
N LEU A 132 9.04 4.11 2.52
CA LEU A 132 9.59 5.46 2.59
C LEU A 132 9.79 6.09 1.20
N SER A 133 9.78 5.29 0.13
CA SER A 133 9.94 5.78 -1.24
C SER A 133 8.63 6.34 -1.82
N SER A 134 7.50 5.94 -1.24
CA SER A 134 6.17 6.46 -1.55
C SER A 134 5.44 6.84 -0.25
N PRO A 135 5.79 8.00 0.34
CA PRO A 135 5.12 8.48 1.54
C PRO A 135 3.66 8.81 1.20
N GLY A 136 2.77 7.87 1.52
CA GLY A 136 1.34 8.05 1.44
C GLY A 136 0.76 8.65 2.72
N MET A 137 -0.28 8.01 3.22
CA MET A 137 -0.96 8.39 4.46
C MET A 137 -0.07 8.12 5.68
N LEU A 138 -0.08 9.05 6.63
CA LEU A 138 0.63 8.95 7.90
C LEU A 138 -0.19 8.14 8.90
N LEU A 139 0.39 7.06 9.43
CA LEU A 139 -0.21 6.22 10.46
C LEU A 139 0.77 6.01 11.61
N ALA A 140 0.26 5.51 12.74
CA ALA A 140 1.07 5.16 13.90
C ALA A 140 0.80 3.70 14.27
N GLY A 141 1.87 2.95 14.51
CA GLY A 141 1.77 1.61 15.08
C GLY A 141 1.43 1.64 16.57
N ARG A 142 1.25 0.46 17.15
CA ARG A 142 0.76 0.32 18.54
C ARG A 142 1.76 0.85 19.56
N ARG A 143 3.04 0.94 19.19
CA ARG A 143 4.11 1.49 20.03
C ARG A 143 4.35 2.98 19.80
N GLY A 144 3.50 3.64 19.00
CA GLY A 144 3.66 5.05 18.62
C GLY A 144 4.72 5.29 17.56
N GLN A 145 5.24 4.23 16.92
CA GLN A 145 6.16 4.40 15.80
C GLN A 145 5.38 4.84 14.56
N ILE A 146 5.85 5.91 13.93
CA ILE A 146 5.27 6.45 12.71
C ILE A 146 5.51 5.48 11.54
N MET A 147 4.48 5.26 10.72
CA MET A 147 4.55 4.51 9.48
C MET A 147 3.84 5.24 8.34
N TYR A 148 4.39 5.14 7.14
CA TYR A 148 3.79 5.68 5.92
C TYR A 148 3.16 4.57 5.11
N TRP A 149 1.90 4.73 4.72
CA TRP A 149 1.21 3.70 3.97
C TRP A 149 0.55 4.26 2.73
N SER A 150 0.89 3.67 1.58
CA SER A 150 0.29 3.98 0.29
C SER A 150 -0.06 2.66 -0.41
N PRO A 151 -1.30 2.47 -0.89
CA PRO A 151 -1.66 1.26 -1.62
C PRO A 151 -1.03 1.23 -3.02
N PHE A 152 -0.65 2.38 -3.57
CA PHE A 152 -0.11 2.50 -4.92
C PHE A 152 1.42 2.31 -5.00
N GLY A 153 2.09 2.13 -3.85
CA GLY A 153 3.55 2.10 -3.78
C GLY A 153 4.17 3.26 -4.55
N GLY A 154 5.35 3.07 -5.14
CA GLY A 154 5.96 4.13 -5.94
C GLY A 154 5.44 4.25 -7.38
N ALA A 155 4.27 3.68 -7.73
CA ALA A 155 3.59 3.98 -8.99
C ALA A 155 3.06 5.42 -9.02
N LEU A 156 2.65 5.96 -7.87
CA LEU A 156 2.24 7.36 -7.73
C LEU A 156 3.42 8.34 -7.69
N LEU A 157 4.63 7.90 -7.29
CA LEU A 157 5.80 8.74 -7.11
C LEU A 157 7.03 8.19 -7.86
N PRO A 158 7.03 8.17 -9.20
CA PRO A 158 8.13 7.62 -10.00
C PRO A 158 9.47 8.34 -9.75
N ALA A 159 9.45 9.61 -9.34
CA ALA A 159 10.66 10.41 -9.06
C ALA A 159 11.44 9.96 -7.80
N LEU A 160 10.75 9.40 -6.80
CA LEU A 160 11.36 8.93 -5.55
C LEU A 160 11.70 7.43 -5.59
N ASN A 161 11.17 6.72 -6.59
CA ASN A 161 11.20 5.28 -6.68
C ASN A 161 12.49 4.78 -7.37
N LYS A 162 13.65 4.97 -6.71
CA LYS A 162 14.97 4.61 -7.26
C LYS A 162 15.19 3.10 -7.41
N HIS A 163 14.37 2.26 -6.78
CA HIS A 163 14.56 0.82 -6.73
C HIS A 163 13.66 0.01 -7.67
N GLY A 164 12.80 0.63 -8.47
CA GLY A 164 12.11 -0.01 -9.62
C GLY A 164 11.19 -1.21 -9.33
N VAL A 165 11.16 -1.72 -8.10
CA VAL A 165 10.31 -2.82 -7.68
C VAL A 165 9.06 -2.20 -7.05
N ALA A 166 8.00 -2.06 -7.85
CA ALA A 166 6.68 -1.89 -7.28
C ALA A 166 6.37 -3.16 -6.47
N PRO A 167 6.19 -3.09 -5.14
CA PRO A 167 6.02 -4.29 -4.31
C PRO A 167 4.71 -5.05 -4.62
N ASN A 168 3.80 -4.45 -5.42
CA ASN A 168 2.54 -5.05 -5.81
C ASN A 168 2.07 -4.47 -7.15
N GLU A 169 1.69 -5.32 -8.11
CA GLU A 169 1.09 -4.90 -9.38
C GLU A 169 -0.41 -4.58 -9.23
N ASN A 170 -1.03 -5.01 -8.11
CA ASN A 170 -2.44 -4.80 -7.81
C ASN A 170 -2.62 -3.74 -6.72
N PHE A 171 -3.33 -2.67 -7.06
CA PHE A 171 -3.58 -1.52 -6.18
C PHE A 171 -4.98 -1.51 -5.57
N ASN A 172 -5.73 -2.61 -5.70
CA ASN A 172 -7.08 -2.71 -5.18
C ASN A 172 -7.06 -2.75 -3.65
N LEU A 173 -7.94 -1.95 -3.03
CA LEU A 173 -8.06 -1.82 -1.58
C LEU A 173 -9.52 -2.06 -1.15
N CYS A 174 -9.72 -2.92 -0.15
CA CYS A 174 -11.01 -3.13 0.51
C CYS A 174 -10.98 -2.55 1.92
N ILE A 175 -11.93 -1.67 2.23
CA ILE A 175 -12.08 -1.05 3.56
C ILE A 175 -13.42 -1.50 4.14
N ALA A 176 -13.37 -2.29 5.21
CA ALA A 176 -14.54 -2.81 5.89
C ALA A 176 -14.66 -2.27 7.33
N GLY A 177 -15.88 -2.13 7.82
CA GLY A 177 -16.15 -1.62 9.17
C GLY A 177 -17.62 -1.30 9.39
N VAL A 178 -18.04 -1.19 10.65
CA VAL A 178 -19.42 -0.85 11.03
C VAL A 178 -19.73 0.63 10.77
N PRO A 179 -21.00 1.03 10.58
CA PRO A 179 -21.38 2.44 10.55
C PRO A 179 -20.82 3.19 11.76
N GLY A 180 -20.20 4.36 11.55
CA GLY A 180 -19.55 5.13 12.61
C GLY A 180 -18.11 4.73 12.96
N SER A 181 -17.54 3.66 12.38
CA SER A 181 -16.16 3.22 12.70
C SER A 181 -15.04 4.08 12.09
N GLY A 182 -15.37 5.18 11.40
CA GLY A 182 -14.39 6.05 10.76
C GLY A 182 -13.96 5.64 9.34
N LYS A 183 -14.66 4.70 8.66
CA LYS A 183 -14.34 4.30 7.27
C LYS A 183 -14.22 5.50 6.32
N SER A 184 -15.21 6.40 6.35
CA SER A 184 -15.22 7.57 5.47
C SER A 184 -14.13 8.58 5.82
N VAL A 185 -13.70 8.65 7.09
CA VAL A 185 -12.60 9.51 7.51
C VAL A 185 -11.28 8.96 6.96
N PHE A 186 -11.06 7.65 7.10
CA PHE A 186 -9.89 6.97 6.53
C PHE A 186 -9.83 7.11 5.00
N MET A 187 -10.96 6.93 4.30
CA MET A 187 -11.02 7.11 2.84
C MET A 187 -10.74 8.55 2.41
N GLN A 188 -11.19 9.54 3.17
CA GLN A 188 -10.89 10.95 2.89
C GLN A 188 -9.41 11.27 3.08
N GLU A 189 -8.78 10.75 4.14
CA GLU A 189 -7.35 10.91 4.36
C GLU A 189 -6.53 10.24 3.23
N LEU A 190 -6.94 9.04 2.80
CA LEU A 190 -6.33 8.38 1.65
C LEU A 190 -6.49 9.22 0.37
N MET A 191 -7.68 9.74 0.11
CA MET A 191 -7.93 10.64 -1.03
C MET A 191 -7.04 11.88 -0.97
N LEU A 192 -6.93 12.54 0.19
CA LEU A 192 -6.07 13.70 0.38
C LEU A 192 -4.61 13.37 0.12
N SER A 193 -4.12 12.22 0.58
CA SER A 193 -2.77 11.76 0.31
C SER A 193 -2.51 11.57 -1.19
N VAL A 194 -3.45 10.95 -1.92
CA VAL A 194 -3.34 10.76 -3.37
C VAL A 194 -3.37 12.10 -4.12
N LEU A 195 -4.29 13.01 -3.75
CA LEU A 195 -4.38 14.35 -4.34
C LEU A 195 -3.14 15.19 -4.04
N GLY A 196 -2.56 15.08 -2.83
CA GLY A 196 -1.36 15.80 -2.42
C GLY A 196 -0.12 15.45 -3.24
N VAL A 197 -0.07 14.22 -3.77
CA VAL A 197 0.96 13.74 -4.70
C VAL A 197 0.70 14.19 -6.15
N GLY A 198 -0.49 14.74 -6.45
CA GLY A 198 -0.91 15.11 -7.80
C GLY A 198 -1.68 14.00 -8.53
N GLY A 199 -2.11 12.95 -7.82
CA GLY A 199 -3.00 11.93 -8.35
C GLY A 199 -4.41 12.48 -8.61
N LYS A 200 -5.21 11.76 -9.41
CA LYS A 200 -6.62 12.08 -9.64
C LYS A 200 -7.49 11.11 -8.86
N VAL A 201 -8.56 11.62 -8.24
CA VAL A 201 -9.49 10.80 -7.45
C VAL A 201 -10.91 11.01 -7.96
N PHE A 202 -11.60 9.90 -8.20
CA PHE A 202 -13.03 9.85 -8.51
C PHE A 202 -13.74 9.08 -7.40
N VAL A 203 -14.78 9.66 -6.82
CA VAL A 203 -15.51 9.08 -5.69
C VAL A 203 -16.98 8.93 -6.06
N LEU A 204 -17.51 7.72 -5.88
CA LEU A 204 -18.95 7.45 -5.93
C LEU A 204 -19.50 7.55 -4.51
N ASP A 205 -20.16 8.66 -4.20
CA ASP A 205 -20.63 8.98 -2.84
C ASP A 205 -22.16 8.88 -2.74
N TYR A 206 -22.64 7.81 -2.11
CA TYR A 206 -24.07 7.65 -1.80
C TYR A 206 -24.49 8.45 -0.56
N GLY A 207 -23.58 8.63 0.41
CA GLY A 207 -23.88 9.19 1.73
C GLY A 207 -23.60 10.68 1.88
N ARG A 208 -23.17 11.36 0.81
CA ARG A 208 -22.74 12.77 0.78
C ARG A 208 -21.63 13.09 1.81
N SER A 209 -20.86 12.09 2.23
CA SER A 209 -19.79 12.23 3.22
C SER A 209 -18.60 13.01 2.66
N PHE A 210 -18.39 12.98 1.35
CA PHE A 210 -17.26 13.59 0.65
C PHE A 210 -17.62 14.97 0.06
N LYS A 211 -18.90 15.36 0.02
CA LYS A 211 -19.36 16.62 -0.59
C LYS A 211 -18.61 17.83 -0.07
N ARG A 212 -18.51 17.97 1.25
CA ARG A 212 -17.83 19.12 1.87
C ARG A 212 -16.35 19.14 1.56
N THR A 213 -15.69 17.98 1.64
CA THR A 213 -14.26 17.84 1.37
C THR A 213 -13.92 18.11 -0.10
N CYS A 214 -14.76 17.62 -1.03
CA CYS A 214 -14.64 17.92 -2.46
C CYS A 214 -14.72 19.43 -2.74
N LEU A 215 -15.71 20.12 -2.15
CA LEU A 215 -15.87 21.57 -2.31
C LEU A 215 -14.69 22.37 -1.72
N ILE A 216 -14.17 21.96 -0.55
CA ILE A 216 -13.00 22.60 0.08
C ILE A 216 -11.75 22.46 -0.80
N LEU A 217 -11.58 21.32 -1.45
CA LEU A 217 -10.47 21.04 -2.35
C LEU A 217 -10.64 21.68 -3.74
N GLY A 218 -11.74 22.42 -3.98
CA GLY A 218 -12.04 23.02 -5.29
C GLY A 218 -12.44 22.00 -6.35
N GLY A 219 -12.86 20.79 -5.96
CA GLY A 219 -13.31 19.75 -6.86
C GLY A 219 -14.76 19.94 -7.32
N SER A 220 -15.15 19.17 -8.34
CA SER A 220 -16.52 19.16 -8.87
C SER A 220 -17.33 18.06 -8.19
N TYR A 221 -18.37 18.44 -7.46
CA TYR A 221 -19.35 17.50 -6.91
C TYR A 221 -20.59 17.46 -7.81
N ILE A 222 -20.78 16.34 -8.52
CA ILE A 222 -21.95 16.14 -9.38
C ILE A 222 -23.05 15.49 -8.56
N GLU A 223 -24.19 16.16 -8.47
CA GLU A 223 -25.36 15.69 -7.75
C GLU A 223 -26.58 15.73 -8.66
N PHE A 224 -27.31 14.61 -8.74
CA PHE A 224 -28.61 14.56 -9.41
C PHE A 224 -29.67 15.06 -8.45
N ASP A 225 -30.01 16.34 -8.56
CA ASP A 225 -31.10 16.98 -7.82
C ASP A 225 -32.16 17.49 -8.81
N MET A 226 -33.44 17.42 -8.42
CA MET A 226 -34.56 17.93 -9.22
C MET A 226 -34.46 19.45 -9.45
N LYS A 227 -33.81 20.17 -8.52
CA LYS A 227 -33.66 21.62 -8.60
C LYS A 227 -32.52 22.07 -9.53
N ASN A 228 -31.46 21.26 -9.60
CA ASN A 228 -30.28 21.51 -10.44
C ASN A 228 -30.04 20.26 -11.30
N PRO A 229 -30.86 20.06 -12.36
CA PRO A 229 -30.79 18.84 -13.15
C PRO A 229 -29.46 18.78 -13.90
N VAL A 230 -28.62 17.83 -13.51
CA VAL A 230 -27.45 17.43 -14.29
C VAL A 230 -27.88 16.25 -15.17
N SER A 231 -27.78 16.41 -16.49
CA SER A 231 -28.06 15.33 -17.44
C SER A 231 -26.77 14.69 -17.90
N ILE A 232 -26.64 13.37 -17.71
CA ILE A 232 -25.59 12.58 -18.34
C ILE A 232 -26.26 11.80 -19.47
N ASN A 233 -25.91 12.14 -20.71
CA ASN A 233 -26.38 11.39 -21.87
C ASN A 233 -25.43 10.21 -22.15
N PRO A 234 -25.88 8.95 -22.01
CA PRO A 234 -25.05 7.77 -22.21
C PRO A 234 -24.63 7.55 -23.67
N PHE A 235 -25.29 8.21 -24.63
CA PHE A 235 -24.94 8.11 -26.04
C PHE A 235 -23.89 9.15 -26.50
N SER A 236 -23.42 10.02 -25.59
CA SER A 236 -22.54 11.15 -25.98
C SER A 236 -21.16 10.71 -26.45
N GLU A 237 -20.63 9.61 -25.92
CA GLU A 237 -19.28 9.11 -26.25
C GLU A 237 -19.30 7.97 -27.26
N VAL A 238 -20.45 7.64 -27.84
CA VAL A 238 -20.53 6.58 -28.85
C VAL A 238 -19.89 7.09 -30.15
N PRO A 239 -18.78 6.51 -30.62
CA PRO A 239 -18.11 6.97 -31.82
C PRO A 239 -18.96 6.69 -33.06
N GLU A 240 -19.07 7.69 -33.94
CA GLU A 240 -19.89 7.64 -35.16
C GLU A 240 -19.13 7.13 -36.39
N ASP A 241 -17.80 7.10 -36.33
CA ASP A 241 -16.95 6.68 -37.44
C ASP A 241 -16.95 5.15 -37.61
N ASP A 242 -16.48 4.66 -38.77
CA ASP A 242 -16.38 3.23 -39.07
C ASP A 242 -14.95 2.67 -38.93
N SER A 243 -14.14 3.27 -38.03
CA SER A 243 -12.86 2.68 -37.68
C SER A 243 -13.01 1.36 -36.91
N ALA A 244 -11.99 0.49 -36.96
CA ALA A 244 -12.03 -0.76 -36.21
C ALA A 244 -12.24 -0.54 -34.69
N LYS A 245 -11.66 0.55 -34.14
CA LYS A 245 -11.77 0.92 -32.72
C LYS A 245 -13.18 1.42 -32.36
N SER A 246 -13.86 2.13 -33.26
CA SER A 246 -15.22 2.61 -33.02
C SER A 246 -16.25 1.48 -33.08
N ILE A 247 -16.02 0.47 -33.93
CA ILE A 247 -16.86 -0.74 -33.98
C ILE A 247 -16.74 -1.52 -32.66
N GLU A 248 -15.52 -1.67 -32.14
CA GLU A 248 -15.26 -2.30 -30.84
C GLU A 248 -15.95 -1.54 -29.69
N ALA A 249 -15.75 -0.23 -29.60
CA ALA A 249 -16.40 0.60 -28.57
C ALA A 249 -17.94 0.54 -28.63
N ARG A 250 -18.52 0.50 -29.84
CA ARG A 250 -19.98 0.32 -30.03
C ARG A 250 -20.45 -1.06 -29.55
N SER A 251 -19.68 -2.10 -29.83
CA SER A 251 -19.97 -3.46 -29.35
C SER A 251 -19.94 -3.53 -27.82
N ASP A 252 -18.94 -2.90 -27.19
CA ASP A 252 -18.81 -2.85 -25.73
C ASP A 252 -19.93 -2.03 -25.08
N PHE A 253 -20.38 -0.95 -25.72
CA PHE A 253 -21.54 -0.21 -25.28
C PHE A 253 -22.81 -1.07 -25.36
N LEU A 254 -23.03 -1.77 -26.47
CA LEU A 254 -24.21 -2.61 -26.69
C LEU A 254 -24.25 -3.86 -25.80
N SER A 255 -23.12 -4.33 -25.28
CA SER A 255 -23.09 -5.45 -24.33
C SER A 255 -23.40 -5.01 -22.90
N ASN A 256 -22.86 -3.86 -22.47
CA ASN A 256 -22.98 -3.40 -21.08
C ASN A 256 -24.26 -2.59 -20.82
N PHE A 257 -24.64 -1.72 -21.75
CA PHE A 257 -25.75 -0.77 -21.56
C PHE A 257 -27.14 -1.41 -21.38
N PRO A 258 -27.50 -2.52 -22.05
CA PRO A 258 -28.79 -3.19 -21.81
C PRO A 258 -28.96 -3.62 -20.35
N SER A 259 -27.89 -4.04 -19.67
CA SER A 259 -27.96 -4.46 -18.27
C SER A 259 -28.26 -3.28 -17.33
N ILE A 260 -27.71 -2.11 -17.63
CA ILE A 260 -27.99 -0.85 -16.92
C ILE A 260 -29.45 -0.44 -17.16
N LEU A 261 -29.93 -0.49 -18.40
CA LEU A 261 -31.33 -0.20 -18.70
C LEU A 261 -32.30 -1.20 -18.04
N ALA A 262 -31.94 -2.48 -18.01
CA ALA A 262 -32.73 -3.51 -17.34
C ALA A 262 -32.86 -3.24 -15.83
N THR A 263 -31.75 -2.88 -15.17
CA THR A 263 -31.75 -2.55 -13.74
C THR A 263 -32.50 -1.25 -13.43
N MET A 264 -32.51 -0.28 -14.35
CA MET A 264 -33.33 0.93 -14.22
C MET A 264 -34.82 0.68 -14.46
N ALA A 265 -35.18 -0.15 -15.45
CA ALA A 265 -36.56 -0.43 -15.82
C ALA A 265 -37.27 -1.37 -14.84
N ALA A 266 -36.56 -2.35 -14.29
CA ALA A 266 -37.09 -3.36 -13.38
C ALA A 266 -36.15 -3.63 -12.19
N PRO A 267 -36.00 -2.69 -11.25
CA PRO A 267 -35.00 -2.76 -10.18
C PRO A 267 -35.22 -3.90 -9.17
N GLN A 268 -36.46 -4.38 -8.99
CA GLN A 268 -36.79 -5.40 -7.99
C GLN A 268 -36.85 -6.83 -8.57
N TYR A 269 -37.43 -6.98 -9.76
CA TYR A 269 -37.74 -8.29 -10.34
C TYR A 269 -36.82 -8.67 -11.51
N GLY A 270 -36.01 -7.72 -11.99
CA GLY A 270 -35.22 -7.89 -13.19
C GLY A 270 -36.07 -7.99 -14.46
N THR A 271 -35.39 -8.15 -15.59
CA THR A 271 -36.01 -8.36 -16.91
C THR A 271 -36.05 -9.85 -17.24
N SER A 272 -37.12 -10.31 -17.88
CA SER A 272 -37.21 -11.71 -18.34
C SER A 272 -36.32 -12.01 -19.54
N ASP A 273 -36.05 -13.30 -19.78
CA ASP A 273 -35.25 -13.81 -20.91
C ASP A 273 -35.78 -13.38 -22.29
N LEU A 274 -37.07 -13.02 -22.39
CA LEU A 274 -37.66 -12.45 -23.61
C LEU A 274 -37.44 -10.92 -23.72
N GLN A 275 -37.41 -10.21 -22.59
CA GLN A 275 -37.27 -8.76 -22.56
C GLN A 275 -35.84 -8.30 -22.81
N GLN A 276 -34.84 -9.05 -22.34
CA GLN A 276 -33.42 -8.75 -22.58
C GLN A 276 -33.03 -8.67 -24.07
N PRO A 277 -33.34 -9.67 -24.93
CA PRO A 277 -33.03 -9.59 -26.35
C PRO A 277 -33.86 -8.52 -27.07
N MET A 278 -35.08 -8.21 -26.60
CA MET A 278 -35.86 -7.10 -27.13
C MET A 278 -35.19 -5.75 -26.83
N LEU A 279 -34.71 -5.54 -25.61
CA LEU A 279 -33.96 -4.33 -25.22
C LEU A 279 -32.68 -4.17 -26.06
N GLN A 280 -31.91 -5.24 -26.24
CA GLN A 280 -30.72 -5.22 -27.07
C GLN A 280 -31.04 -4.88 -28.53
N ARG A 281 -32.10 -5.47 -29.09
CA ARG A 281 -32.55 -5.17 -30.46
C ARG A 281 -32.97 -3.72 -30.63
N VAL A 282 -33.70 -3.16 -29.67
CA VAL A 282 -34.13 -1.76 -29.67
C VAL A 282 -32.91 -0.82 -29.60
N LEU A 283 -31.93 -1.13 -28.75
CA LEU A 283 -30.70 -0.35 -28.64
C LEU A 283 -29.88 -0.34 -29.93
N THR A 284 -29.71 -1.49 -30.58
CA THR A 284 -29.00 -1.57 -31.86
C THR A 284 -29.71 -0.73 -32.93
N LEU A 285 -31.05 -0.76 -32.96
CA LEU A 285 -31.84 0.07 -33.88
C LEU A 285 -31.65 1.57 -33.59
N ILE A 286 -31.68 1.98 -32.31
CA ILE A 286 -31.46 3.38 -31.91
C ILE A 286 -30.05 3.83 -32.33
N LEU A 287 -29.03 3.00 -32.13
CA LEU A 287 -27.65 3.32 -32.52
C LEU A 287 -27.53 3.51 -34.04
N LEU A 288 -28.14 2.61 -34.83
CA LEU A 288 -28.18 2.72 -36.29
C LEU A 288 -28.89 3.99 -36.75
N ILE A 289 -29.97 4.38 -36.07
CA ILE A 289 -30.68 5.64 -36.36
C ILE A 289 -29.80 6.84 -36.01
N LEU A 290 -29.10 6.83 -34.87
CA LEU A 290 -28.20 7.92 -34.47
C LEU A 290 -27.06 8.10 -35.49
N ILE A 291 -26.38 7.01 -35.85
CA ILE A 291 -25.29 7.02 -36.85
C ILE A 291 -25.82 7.51 -38.20
N SER A 292 -26.94 6.98 -38.67
CA SER A 292 -27.53 7.42 -39.96
C SER A 292 -28.05 8.85 -39.94
N SER A 293 -28.53 9.37 -38.80
CA SER A 293 -28.99 10.76 -38.65
C SER A 293 -27.84 11.77 -38.59
N SER A 294 -26.71 11.41 -37.98
CA SER A 294 -25.47 12.20 -38.02
C SER A 294 -24.81 12.19 -39.41
N ILE A 295 -24.91 11.07 -40.15
CA ILE A 295 -24.49 11.00 -41.55
C ILE A 295 -25.44 11.81 -42.44
N CYS A 296 -26.77 11.74 -42.24
CA CYS A 296 -27.75 12.54 -42.99
C CYS A 296 -27.64 14.04 -42.73
N THR A 297 -27.32 14.48 -41.51
CA THR A 297 -27.08 15.91 -41.22
C THR A 297 -25.77 16.40 -41.85
N LYS A 298 -24.73 15.56 -41.91
CA LYS A 298 -23.50 15.83 -42.69
C LYS A 298 -23.75 15.83 -44.21
N PHE A 299 -24.65 14.97 -44.72
CA PHE A 299 -25.01 14.92 -46.15
C PHE A 299 -25.97 16.04 -46.58
N SER A 300 -26.87 16.50 -45.70
CA SER A 300 -27.74 17.66 -45.94
C SER A 300 -26.96 18.98 -46.06
N PHE A 301 -25.75 19.07 -45.51
CA PHE A 301 -24.89 20.25 -45.71
C PHE A 301 -24.18 20.26 -47.08
N ILE A 302 -24.09 19.12 -47.77
CA ILE A 302 -23.46 19.00 -49.10
C ILE A 302 -24.51 19.05 -50.23
N TYR A 303 -25.78 18.72 -49.96
CA TYR A 303 -26.85 18.68 -50.98
C TYR A 303 -27.96 19.74 -50.82
N SER A 304 -27.72 20.85 -50.09
CA SER A 304 -28.64 22.00 -50.05
C SER A 304 -28.61 22.87 -51.33
N ILE A 305 -28.50 22.25 -52.51
CA ILE A 305 -28.75 22.89 -53.83
C ILE A 305 -29.82 22.15 -54.64
N CYS A 306 -30.28 20.94 -54.27
CA CYS A 306 -31.33 20.30 -55.07
C CYS A 306 -32.20 19.32 -54.28
N PHE A 307 -33.53 19.47 -54.43
CA PHE A 307 -34.63 18.60 -53.99
C PHE A 307 -35.19 18.76 -52.56
N THR A 308 -36.01 19.81 -52.42
CA THR A 308 -37.21 19.83 -51.58
C THR A 308 -38.22 18.75 -52.03
N LYS A 309 -38.39 17.64 -51.29
CA LYS A 309 -39.72 16.96 -51.11
C LYS A 309 -39.80 15.75 -50.16
N PHE A 310 -38.75 15.29 -49.49
CA PHE A 310 -38.82 14.02 -48.70
C PHE A 310 -38.75 14.17 -47.16
N SER A 311 -39.10 15.33 -46.60
CA SER A 311 -38.83 15.66 -45.18
C SER A 311 -39.96 15.37 -44.18
N PHE A 312 -41.14 14.87 -44.59
CA PHE A 312 -42.32 14.90 -43.70
C PHE A 312 -42.54 13.67 -42.80
N SER A 313 -41.94 12.50 -43.08
CA SER A 313 -42.27 11.27 -42.32
C SER A 313 -41.39 11.04 -41.08
N THR A 314 -40.11 11.41 -41.14
CA THR A 314 -39.13 11.13 -40.08
C THR A 314 -39.21 12.09 -38.88
N TYR A 315 -39.65 13.32 -39.11
CA TYR A 315 -39.83 14.33 -38.04
C TYR A 315 -40.96 13.96 -37.07
N PHE A 316 -41.97 13.20 -37.52
CA PHE A 316 -43.13 12.86 -36.70
C PHE A 316 -42.78 11.88 -35.56
N ILE A 317 -41.88 10.93 -35.81
CA ILE A 317 -41.45 9.93 -34.82
C ILE A 317 -40.53 10.55 -33.75
N ILE A 318 -39.62 11.43 -34.15
CA ILE A 318 -38.69 12.11 -33.24
C ILE A 318 -39.43 13.10 -32.33
N SER A 319 -40.45 13.82 -32.85
CA SER A 319 -41.25 14.74 -32.02
C SER A 319 -42.08 14.02 -30.95
N ARG A 320 -42.59 12.81 -31.25
CA ARG A 320 -43.36 12.00 -30.30
C ARG A 320 -42.49 11.38 -29.20
N LEU A 321 -41.25 11.01 -29.51
CA LEU A 321 -40.30 10.55 -28.49
C LEU A 321 -39.81 11.68 -27.59
N ARG A 322 -39.62 12.89 -28.12
CA ARG A 322 -39.28 14.08 -27.33
C ARG A 322 -40.41 14.47 -26.37
N SER A 323 -41.67 14.30 -26.80
CA SER A 323 -42.85 14.48 -25.95
C SER A 323 -42.99 13.39 -24.89
N TRP A 324 -42.58 12.14 -25.18
CA TRP A 324 -42.62 11.03 -24.23
C TRP A 324 -41.51 11.13 -23.17
N LEU A 325 -40.31 11.61 -23.55
CA LEU A 325 -39.19 11.83 -22.64
C LEU A 325 -39.31 13.11 -21.78
N GLN A 326 -40.19 14.04 -22.12
CA GLN A 326 -40.49 15.23 -21.31
C GLN A 326 -41.68 15.03 -20.35
N GLY A 327 -42.26 13.82 -20.33
CA GLY A 327 -43.40 13.45 -19.48
C GLY A 327 -43.06 12.59 -18.27
N PHE A 328 -41.77 12.41 -17.95
CA PHE A 328 -41.28 11.72 -16.75
C PHE A 328 -40.23 12.56 -16.03
#